data_AF-A0A1F9L5X5-F1
#
_entry.id   AF-A0A1F9L5X5-F1
#
_cell.length_a   1.000
_cell.length_b   1.000
_cell.length_c   1.000
_cell.angle_alpha   90.00
_cell.angle_beta   90.00
_cell.angle_gamma   90.00
#
_symmetry.space_group_name_H-M   'P 1'
#
loop_
_entity.id
_entity.type
_entity.pdbx_description
1 polymer ?
#
loop_
_entity_poly.entity_id
_entity_poly.type
_entity_poly.pdbx_seq_one_letter_code
_entity_poly.pdbx_strand_id
1 'polypeptide(L)'
;MTLRLNIICGKAMLLACGAILTLFLMSPQSAWSTGAVPGDFQTILNHRSNALTIWNYTGNQNIYVFDFPGLILQGRTFNRLTQMTEQVQTGAGYPRVLSNEELLAHMEAIRRTQANFAFGHDALVSELVQFYNLADRDKIELFPEELVLRDFLLGNGLIKTWRGFYQALQPDVIILSIPQVQDKKADEPRVSELAREAIFTHEISHGEYYTNPHFANYCRAFWSQTLTDAQRQLFLKFLANYNYAVDQGEMIVNEMQAYLMFTPDPLSFSASRLGVTEEELEKMREAFRKGKPPTRLPLR
;
A
#
# COMPACT_ATOMS: atom_id res chain seq x y z
N MET A 1 -30.16 18.87 86.32
CA MET A 1 -31.45 18.18 86.45
C MET A 1 -32.21 18.45 85.16
N THR A 2 -32.66 17.50 84.35
CA THR A 2 -32.66 16.01 84.41
C THR A 2 -32.74 15.56 82.92
N LEU A 3 -31.92 14.63 82.37
CA LEU A 3 -32.11 13.16 82.39
C LEU A 3 -33.59 12.76 82.12
N ARG A 4 -33.97 11.89 81.16
CA ARG A 4 -33.32 10.71 80.54
C ARG A 4 -33.92 10.40 79.12
N LEU A 5 -33.21 9.74 78.19
CA LEU A 5 -33.33 8.31 77.74
C LEU A 5 -34.78 7.85 77.35
N ASN A 6 -35.04 7.01 76.33
CA ASN A 6 -34.22 6.15 75.44
C ASN A 6 -34.99 5.94 74.07
N ILE A 7 -34.81 5.00 73.11
CA ILE A 7 -34.05 3.73 72.97
C ILE A 7 -33.79 3.33 71.48
N ILE A 8 -32.86 2.38 71.27
CA ILE A 8 -32.67 1.31 70.22
C ILE A 8 -33.70 1.22 69.05
N CYS A 9 -33.35 0.96 67.77
CA CYS A 9 -32.29 0.12 67.16
C CYS A 9 -31.81 0.66 65.79
N GLY A 10 -30.58 0.42 65.27
CA GLY A 10 -29.39 -0.24 65.83
C GLY A 10 -28.25 -0.40 64.80
N LYS A 11 -27.03 -0.75 65.29
CA LYS A 11 -25.83 -1.37 64.65
C LYS A 11 -25.61 -1.27 63.11
N ALA A 12 -24.41 -0.95 62.59
CA ALA A 12 -23.13 -0.60 63.22
C ALA A 12 -22.08 0.03 62.25
N MET A 13 -21.13 0.74 62.85
CA MET A 13 -19.75 1.06 62.44
C MET A 13 -19.09 0.17 61.36
N LEU A 14 -18.42 0.75 60.35
CA LEU A 14 -16.95 0.98 60.33
C LEU A 14 -16.52 1.92 59.17
N LEU A 15 -15.20 2.06 58.93
CA LEU A 15 -14.58 3.09 58.06
C LEU A 15 -14.14 2.57 56.67
N ALA A 16 -14.13 3.52 55.72
CA ALA A 16 -13.16 3.74 54.64
C ALA A 16 -12.50 2.55 53.90
N CYS A 17 -12.63 2.57 52.57
CA CYS A 17 -11.53 2.96 51.69
C CYS A 17 -12.06 3.41 50.31
N GLY A 18 -11.23 4.12 49.53
CA GLY A 18 -11.64 4.71 48.26
C GLY A 18 -11.58 3.74 47.07
N ALA A 19 -12.46 3.96 46.09
CA ALA A 19 -12.36 3.39 44.75
C ALA A 19 -12.68 4.50 43.72
N ILE A 20 -11.66 4.98 43.01
CA ILE A 20 -11.87 5.78 41.80
C ILE A 20 -12.36 4.81 40.72
N LEU A 21 -13.60 4.95 40.28
CA LEU A 21 -14.19 4.06 39.28
C LEU A 21 -13.71 4.47 37.88
N THR A 22 -12.46 4.13 37.55
CA THR A 22 -11.93 4.25 36.18
C THR A 22 -12.69 3.32 35.25
N LEU A 23 -13.61 3.88 34.47
CA LEU A 23 -14.15 3.21 33.28
C LEU A 23 -13.00 3.00 32.29
N PHE A 24 -12.43 1.80 32.29
CA PHE A 24 -11.64 1.32 31.18
C PHE A 24 -12.58 1.14 29.98
N LEU A 25 -12.60 2.15 29.10
CA LEU A 25 -13.05 1.98 27.73
C LEU A 25 -12.11 0.97 27.07
N MET A 26 -12.53 -0.30 27.03
CA MET A 26 -11.84 -1.34 26.28
C MET A 26 -12.10 -1.13 24.78
N SER A 27 -11.42 -0.13 24.21
CA SER A 27 -11.18 -0.09 22.77
C SER A 27 -10.62 -1.44 22.34
N PRO A 28 -11.14 -2.07 21.27
CA PRO A 28 -10.59 -3.32 20.78
C PRO A 28 -9.17 -3.06 20.27
N GLN A 29 -8.17 -3.39 21.10
CA GLN A 29 -6.79 -3.47 20.67
C GLN A 29 -6.66 -4.67 19.74
N SER A 30 -6.95 -4.45 18.45
CA SER A 30 -6.44 -5.28 17.38
C SER A 30 -4.93 -5.41 17.59
N ALA A 31 -4.45 -6.62 17.86
CA ALA A 31 -3.05 -6.88 18.17
C ALA A 31 -2.25 -6.86 16.86
N TRP A 32 -1.94 -5.65 16.37
CA TRP A 32 -1.11 -5.44 15.19
C TRP A 32 0.29 -6.05 15.42
N SER A 33 0.62 -7.09 14.67
CA SER A 33 2.00 -7.60 14.63
C SER A 33 2.88 -6.57 13.92
N THR A 34 3.67 -5.82 14.68
CA THR A 34 4.64 -4.85 14.15
C THR A 34 5.91 -5.52 13.61
N GLY A 35 6.11 -6.81 13.88
CA GLY A 35 7.15 -7.61 13.23
C GLY A 35 6.64 -8.19 11.91
N ALA A 36 7.43 -8.00 10.84
CA ALA A 36 7.21 -8.70 9.58
C ALA A 36 7.61 -10.18 9.68
N VAL A 37 6.89 -11.05 8.98
CA VAL A 37 7.18 -12.49 8.89
C VAL A 37 7.73 -12.87 7.51
N PRO A 38 8.66 -13.84 7.40
CA PRO A 38 9.19 -14.28 6.11
C PRO A 38 8.11 -15.01 5.31
N GLY A 39 7.90 -14.63 4.04
CA GLY A 39 6.97 -15.29 3.13
C GLY A 39 7.53 -15.42 1.72
N ASP A 40 7.31 -16.56 1.06
CA ASP A 40 7.56 -16.72 -0.37
C ASP A 40 6.31 -16.34 -1.21
N PHE A 41 6.45 -16.33 -2.53
CA PHE A 41 5.40 -15.89 -3.44
C PHE A 41 4.10 -16.69 -3.27
N GLN A 42 4.21 -18.01 -3.11
CA GLN A 42 3.03 -18.89 -2.97
C GLN A 42 2.41 -18.79 -1.58
N THR A 43 3.23 -18.61 -0.54
CA THR A 43 2.77 -18.34 0.83
C THR A 43 1.94 -17.05 0.86
N ILE A 44 2.46 -15.95 0.31
CA ILE A 44 1.78 -14.65 0.30
C ILE A 44 0.50 -14.71 -0.56
N LEU A 45 0.58 -15.21 -1.80
CA LEU A 45 -0.58 -15.29 -2.70
C LEU A 45 -1.75 -16.09 -2.09
N ASN A 46 -1.46 -17.24 -1.49
CA ASN A 46 -2.49 -18.14 -0.94
C ASN A 46 -2.90 -17.82 0.50
N HIS A 47 -2.23 -16.89 1.19
CA HIS A 47 -2.58 -16.48 2.54
C HIS A 47 -3.99 -15.87 2.65
N ARG A 48 -4.67 -16.12 3.78
CA ARG A 48 -5.99 -15.59 4.16
C ARG A 48 -6.02 -15.39 5.68
N SER A 49 -6.49 -14.23 6.14
CA SER A 49 -6.57 -13.78 7.53
C SER A 49 -7.67 -12.71 7.67
N ASN A 50 -8.14 -12.46 8.89
CA ASN A 50 -9.03 -11.34 9.20
C ASN A 50 -8.28 -10.09 9.71
N ALA A 51 -6.94 -10.14 9.74
CA ALA A 51 -6.06 -9.06 10.17
C ALA A 51 -5.00 -8.74 9.10
N LEU A 52 -4.45 -7.52 9.15
CA LEU A 52 -3.27 -7.15 8.37
C LEU A 52 -2.11 -8.09 8.74
N THR A 53 -1.46 -8.66 7.72
CA THR A 53 -0.22 -9.41 7.88
C THR A 53 0.88 -8.72 7.10
N ILE A 54 2.03 -8.50 7.71
CA ILE A 54 3.17 -7.86 7.04
C ILE A 54 4.20 -8.92 6.74
N TRP A 55 4.47 -9.11 5.46
CA TRP A 55 5.48 -10.06 4.98
C TRP A 55 6.78 -9.34 4.68
N ASN A 56 7.91 -10.00 4.92
CA ASN A 56 9.17 -9.70 4.27
C ASN A 56 9.45 -10.80 3.23
N TYR A 57 9.70 -10.42 1.98
CA TYR A 57 9.68 -11.35 0.87
C TYR A 57 10.98 -12.17 0.79
N THR A 58 10.88 -13.50 0.89
CA THR A 58 12.05 -14.40 0.89
C THR A 58 12.79 -14.46 -0.45
N GLY A 59 12.13 -14.07 -1.55
CA GLY A 59 12.79 -13.94 -2.85
C GLY A 59 13.73 -12.74 -2.93
N ASN A 60 13.40 -11.65 -2.22
CA ASN A 60 14.14 -10.38 -2.22
C ASN A 60 13.80 -9.59 -0.94
N GLN A 61 14.73 -9.56 0.01
CA GLN A 61 14.52 -9.06 1.39
C GLN A 61 14.30 -7.55 1.49
N ASN A 62 14.54 -6.79 0.40
CA ASN A 62 14.29 -5.35 0.34
C ASN A 62 12.81 -5.02 0.06
N ILE A 63 11.96 -6.04 -0.08
CA ILE A 63 10.52 -5.91 -0.34
C ILE A 63 9.72 -6.35 0.88
N TYR A 64 8.86 -5.47 1.39
CA TYR A 64 7.81 -5.81 2.35
C TYR A 64 6.44 -5.76 1.69
N VAL A 65 5.53 -6.66 2.09
CA VAL A 65 4.17 -6.74 1.53
C VAL A 65 3.15 -6.66 2.66
N PHE A 66 2.34 -5.60 2.67
CA PHE A 66 1.24 -5.39 3.60
C PHE A 66 -0.02 -6.03 3.03
N ASP A 67 -0.49 -7.09 3.68
CA ASP A 67 -1.55 -7.97 3.19
C ASP A 67 -2.87 -7.71 3.93
N PHE A 68 -3.75 -6.90 3.33
CA PHE A 68 -4.90 -6.27 3.99
C PHE A 68 -6.20 -7.11 3.92
N PRO A 69 -6.93 -7.30 5.04
CA PRO A 69 -8.23 -8.01 5.08
C PRO A 69 -9.43 -7.16 4.57
N GLY A 70 -9.17 -5.96 4.08
CA GLY A 70 -10.20 -5.00 3.63
C GLY A 70 -9.59 -3.83 2.87
N LEU A 71 -10.18 -3.49 1.73
CA LEU A 71 -9.75 -2.38 0.87
C LEU A 71 -9.85 -1.00 1.53
N ILE A 72 -10.77 -0.78 2.48
CA ILE A 72 -10.84 0.49 3.24
C ILE A 72 -9.61 0.65 4.14
N LEU A 73 -9.12 -0.44 4.73
CA LEU A 73 -7.95 -0.41 5.61
C LEU A 73 -6.67 -0.16 4.80
N GLN A 74 -6.54 -0.79 3.63
CA GLN A 74 -5.49 -0.50 2.67
C GLN A 74 -5.53 0.97 2.24
N GLY A 75 -6.68 1.43 1.75
CA GLY A 75 -6.86 2.78 1.24
C GLY A 75 -6.59 3.88 2.27
N ARG A 76 -7.05 3.71 3.51
CA ARG A 76 -6.72 4.63 4.61
C ARG A 76 -5.23 4.64 4.98
N THR A 77 -4.48 3.59 4.65
CA THR A 77 -3.03 3.52 4.87
C THR A 77 -2.24 4.17 3.73
N PHE A 78 -2.69 4.02 2.47
CA PHE A 78 -1.88 4.38 1.28
C PHE A 78 -2.47 5.44 0.35
N ASN A 79 -3.79 5.67 0.28
CA ASN A 79 -4.38 6.59 -0.72
C ASN A 79 -3.84 8.02 -0.64
N ARG A 80 -3.57 8.53 0.58
CA ARG A 80 -3.00 9.87 0.78
C ARG A 80 -1.54 9.96 0.32
N LEU A 81 -0.79 8.87 0.45
CA LEU A 81 0.58 8.76 -0.04
C LEU A 81 0.61 8.71 -1.57
N THR A 82 -0.22 7.86 -2.18
CA THR A 82 -0.34 7.79 -3.65
C THR A 82 -0.77 9.12 -4.24
N GLN A 83 -1.78 9.79 -3.67
CA GLN A 83 -2.19 11.12 -4.11
C GLN A 83 -1.08 12.18 -3.95
N MET A 84 -0.17 12.01 -2.99
CA MET A 84 1.02 12.87 -2.84
C MET A 84 2.10 12.54 -3.89
N THR A 85 2.37 11.27 -4.20
CA THR A 85 3.35 10.90 -5.23
C THR A 85 2.84 11.22 -6.64
N GLU A 86 1.55 11.08 -6.91
CA GLU A 86 0.88 11.57 -8.14
C GLU A 86 1.11 13.07 -8.38
N GLN A 87 1.05 13.91 -7.34
CA GLN A 87 1.39 15.35 -7.46
C GLN A 87 2.85 15.56 -7.88
N VAL A 88 3.79 14.76 -7.36
CA VAL A 88 5.21 14.84 -7.73
C VAL A 88 5.40 14.41 -9.19
N GLN A 89 4.82 13.26 -9.58
CA GLN A 89 4.91 12.71 -10.93
C GLN A 89 4.31 13.63 -11.99
N THR A 90 3.17 14.27 -11.70
CA THR A 90 2.50 15.22 -12.61
C THR A 90 3.08 16.64 -12.57
N GLY A 91 4.13 16.89 -11.78
CA GLY A 91 4.77 18.20 -11.66
C GLY A 91 3.86 19.29 -11.06
N ALA A 92 2.90 18.91 -10.22
CA ALA A 92 1.83 19.76 -9.69
C ALA A 92 2.28 20.75 -8.60
N GLY A 93 3.30 21.56 -8.90
CA GLY A 93 3.86 22.55 -8.00
C GLY A 93 4.73 21.95 -6.89
N TYR A 94 4.67 22.52 -5.69
CA TYR A 94 5.34 21.94 -4.52
C TYR A 94 4.40 20.89 -3.90
N PRO A 95 4.83 19.62 -3.75
CA PRO A 95 3.95 18.54 -3.29
C PRO A 95 3.45 18.78 -1.87
N ARG A 96 2.15 18.54 -1.66
CA ARG A 96 1.52 18.65 -0.34
C ARG A 96 0.77 17.39 0.05
N VAL A 97 0.79 17.08 1.33
CA VAL A 97 -0.08 16.07 1.94
C VAL A 97 -1.46 16.72 2.17
N LEU A 98 -2.52 16.11 1.63
CA LEU A 98 -3.89 16.59 1.84
C LEU A 98 -4.40 16.27 3.24
N SER A 99 -5.21 17.17 3.81
CA SER A 99 -5.93 16.93 5.05
C SER A 99 -7.01 15.85 4.92
N ASN A 100 -7.64 15.47 6.04
CA ASN A 100 -8.79 14.56 6.07
C ASN A 100 -9.92 15.02 5.13
N GLU A 101 -10.26 16.31 5.17
CA GLU A 101 -11.35 16.90 4.41
C GLU A 101 -11.02 17.03 2.91
N GLU A 102 -9.81 17.50 2.58
CA GLU A 102 -9.36 17.65 1.19
C GLU A 102 -9.21 16.30 0.47
N LEU A 103 -8.72 15.26 1.16
CA LEU A 103 -8.60 13.93 0.57
C LEU A 103 -9.98 13.34 0.23
N LEU A 104 -10.97 13.54 1.11
CA LEU A 104 -12.35 13.11 0.85
C LEU A 104 -12.99 13.90 -0.30
N ALA A 105 -12.82 15.22 -0.33
CA ALA A 105 -13.31 16.07 -1.42
C ALA A 105 -12.64 15.73 -2.77
N HIS A 106 -11.34 15.41 -2.76
CA HIS A 106 -10.61 14.93 -3.92
C HIS A 106 -11.16 13.58 -4.42
N MET A 107 -11.35 12.60 -3.52
CA MET A 107 -11.96 11.31 -3.85
C MET A 107 -13.36 11.47 -4.45
N GLU A 108 -14.21 12.33 -3.89
CA GLU A 108 -15.54 12.63 -4.42
C GLU A 108 -15.46 13.22 -5.83
N ALA A 109 -14.56 14.19 -6.07
CA ALA A 109 -14.37 14.83 -7.37
C ALA A 109 -13.96 13.82 -8.47
N ILE A 110 -13.09 12.86 -8.16
CA ILE A 110 -12.70 11.77 -9.08
C ILE A 110 -13.63 10.55 -9.04
N ARG A 111 -14.72 10.61 -8.26
CA ARG A 111 -15.73 9.56 -8.06
C ARG A 111 -15.15 8.23 -7.54
N ARG A 112 -14.14 8.32 -6.68
CA ARG A 112 -13.54 7.19 -5.94
C ARG A 112 -13.95 7.20 -4.48
N THR A 113 -13.64 6.11 -3.79
CA THR A 113 -13.77 5.96 -2.33
C THR A 113 -12.48 5.35 -1.79
N GLN A 114 -12.33 5.33 -0.47
CA GLN A 114 -11.20 4.65 0.18
C GLN A 114 -11.00 3.20 -0.32
N ALA A 115 -12.09 2.50 -0.66
CA ALA A 115 -12.08 1.10 -1.08
C ALA A 115 -11.84 0.86 -2.58
N ASN A 116 -11.71 1.90 -3.40
CA ASN A 116 -11.55 1.74 -4.86
C ASN A 116 -10.68 2.80 -5.54
N PHE A 117 -9.97 3.65 -4.78
CA PHE A 117 -9.03 4.66 -5.31
C PHE A 117 -7.94 3.96 -6.14
N ALA A 118 -7.14 3.10 -5.50
CA ALA A 118 -6.31 2.08 -6.13
C ALA A 118 -6.62 0.70 -5.51
N PHE A 119 -6.10 -0.37 -6.12
CA PHE A 119 -6.31 -1.76 -5.66
C PHE A 119 -5.04 -2.44 -5.12
N GLY A 120 -3.86 -1.95 -5.49
CA GLY A 120 -2.59 -2.14 -4.79
C GLY A 120 -1.84 -0.81 -4.77
N HIS A 121 -0.71 -0.75 -4.07
CA HIS A 121 0.15 0.43 -4.01
C HIS A 121 1.59 0.02 -3.73
N ASP A 122 2.53 0.63 -4.45
CA ASP A 122 3.96 0.66 -4.15
C ASP A 122 4.37 1.97 -3.45
N ALA A 123 5.39 1.91 -2.60
CA ALA A 123 6.01 3.08 -1.99
C ALA A 123 7.44 2.79 -1.50
N LEU A 124 8.42 3.59 -1.93
CA LEU A 124 9.76 3.55 -1.37
C LEU A 124 9.77 4.13 0.05
N VAL A 125 10.64 3.61 0.91
CA VAL A 125 10.90 4.16 2.26
C VAL A 125 11.35 5.63 2.19
N SER A 126 12.03 6.04 1.11
CA SER A 126 12.38 7.44 0.85
C SER A 126 11.16 8.35 0.55
N GLU A 127 10.09 7.83 -0.05
CA GLU A 127 8.83 8.56 -0.32
C GLU A 127 7.97 8.64 0.94
N LEU A 128 7.89 7.55 1.70
CA LEU A 128 7.26 7.52 3.03
C LEU A 128 7.91 8.54 3.98
N VAL A 129 9.23 8.69 3.94
CA VAL A 129 9.94 9.73 4.70
C VAL A 129 9.62 11.15 4.22
N GLN A 130 9.38 11.37 2.92
CA GLN A 130 8.89 12.66 2.44
C GLN A 130 7.47 12.93 2.96
N PHE A 131 6.57 11.96 2.84
CA PHE A 131 5.18 12.02 3.32
C PHE A 131 5.10 12.38 4.80
N TYR A 132 5.76 11.64 5.70
CA TYR A 132 5.67 11.92 7.14
C TYR A 132 6.32 13.25 7.56
N ASN A 133 7.37 13.70 6.85
CA ASN A 133 7.97 15.02 7.09
C ASN A 133 7.07 16.17 6.58
N LEU A 134 6.42 16.00 5.43
CA LEU A 134 5.46 16.99 4.91
C LEU A 134 4.20 17.06 5.78
N ALA A 135 3.67 15.90 6.22
CA ALA A 135 2.53 15.82 7.12
C ALA A 135 2.81 16.50 8.47
N ASP A 136 3.97 16.27 9.11
CA ASP A 136 4.32 17.01 10.33
C ASP A 136 4.56 18.49 10.06
N ARG A 137 5.27 18.87 8.97
CA ARG A 137 5.49 20.29 8.63
C ARG A 137 4.18 21.06 8.51
N ASP A 138 3.20 20.49 7.80
CA ASP A 138 1.91 21.11 7.51
C ASP A 138 0.85 20.82 8.61
N LYS A 139 1.24 20.10 9.67
CA LYS A 139 0.41 19.69 10.82
C LYS A 139 -0.89 18.98 10.41
N ILE A 140 -0.77 18.09 9.42
CA ILE A 140 -1.84 17.21 8.97
C ILE A 140 -2.13 16.14 10.03
N GLU A 141 -3.41 15.97 10.36
CA GLU A 141 -3.87 14.83 11.16
C GLU A 141 -3.82 13.53 10.32
N LEU A 142 -2.95 12.61 10.74
CA LEU A 142 -2.79 11.30 10.13
C LEU A 142 -3.87 10.33 10.62
N PHE A 143 -4.34 9.45 9.74
CA PHE A 143 -5.22 8.34 10.14
C PHE A 143 -4.47 7.37 11.07
N PRO A 144 -5.16 6.69 12.01
CA PRO A 144 -4.56 5.61 12.81
C PRO A 144 -3.83 4.56 11.96
N GLU A 145 -4.36 4.26 10.79
CA GLU A 145 -3.79 3.38 9.78
C GLU A 145 -2.41 3.86 9.27
N GLU A 146 -2.28 5.15 8.92
CA GLU A 146 -1.02 5.79 8.49
C GLU A 146 0.02 5.82 9.64
N LEU A 147 -0.43 5.89 10.89
CA LEU A 147 0.42 5.82 12.07
C LEU A 147 0.95 4.39 12.32
N VAL A 148 0.14 3.35 12.07
CA VAL A 148 0.61 1.95 12.14
C VAL A 148 1.72 1.68 11.13
N LEU A 149 1.62 2.19 9.90
CA LEU A 149 2.70 2.10 8.92
C LEU A 149 3.96 2.85 9.39
N ARG A 150 3.83 4.07 9.92
CA ARG A 150 4.95 4.84 10.47
C ARG A 150 5.69 4.08 11.59
N ASP A 151 4.92 3.49 12.49
CA ASP A 151 5.46 2.82 13.68
C ASP A 151 6.07 1.45 13.33
N PHE A 152 5.59 0.80 12.26
CA PHE A 152 6.28 -0.31 11.61
C PHE A 152 7.66 0.12 11.05
N LEU A 153 7.73 1.21 10.28
CA LEU A 153 8.98 1.71 9.68
C LEU A 153 10.02 2.07 10.73
N LEU A 154 9.59 2.68 11.85
CA LEU A 154 10.43 2.98 13.01
C LEU A 154 10.88 1.72 13.74
N GLY A 155 9.94 0.83 14.07
CA GLY A 155 10.19 -0.40 14.83
C GLY A 155 11.11 -1.40 14.13
N ASN A 156 11.09 -1.43 12.80
CA ASN A 156 11.93 -2.30 11.98
C ASN A 156 13.23 -1.61 11.48
N GLY A 157 13.51 -0.37 11.92
CA GLY A 157 14.75 0.33 11.57
C GLY A 157 14.87 0.70 10.08
N LEU A 158 13.74 0.88 9.39
CA LEU A 158 13.68 1.37 8.01
C LEU A 158 13.81 2.89 7.97
N ILE A 159 13.27 3.57 8.99
CA ILE A 159 13.43 5.01 9.24
C ILE A 159 13.85 5.27 10.70
N LYS A 160 14.33 6.48 10.98
CA LYS A 160 14.54 7.00 12.34
C LYS A 160 14.06 8.44 12.46
N THR A 161 13.80 8.90 13.68
CA THR A 161 13.62 10.33 13.98
C THR A 161 14.94 10.94 14.43
N TRP A 162 15.33 12.07 13.86
CA TRP A 162 16.51 12.85 14.28
C TRP A 162 16.20 14.34 14.26
N ARG A 163 16.40 15.02 15.40
CA ARG A 163 16.14 16.46 15.59
C ARG A 163 14.73 16.92 15.13
N GLY A 164 13.73 16.06 15.30
CA GLY A 164 12.34 16.32 14.93
C GLY A 164 11.92 15.86 13.53
N PHE A 165 12.85 15.43 12.67
CA PHE A 165 12.57 14.99 11.31
C PHE A 165 12.76 13.48 11.14
N TYR A 166 11.97 12.87 10.25
CA TYR A 166 12.19 11.49 9.83
C TYR A 166 13.35 11.42 8.82
N GLN A 167 14.17 10.39 8.92
CA GLN A 167 15.26 10.09 8.01
C GLN A 167 15.18 8.63 7.60
N ALA A 168 15.29 8.35 6.29
CA ALA A 168 15.44 7.00 5.80
C ALA A 168 16.77 6.40 6.28
N LEU A 169 16.71 5.16 6.76
CA LEU A 169 17.90 4.33 6.99
C LEU A 169 18.12 3.36 5.83
N GLN A 170 17.03 2.95 5.16
CA GLN A 170 17.03 2.03 4.03
C GLN A 170 16.14 2.61 2.92
N PRO A 171 16.58 3.69 2.22
CA PRO A 171 15.72 4.49 1.34
C PRO A 171 15.17 3.74 0.12
N ASP A 172 15.90 2.72 -0.33
CA ASP A 172 15.61 1.89 -1.50
C ASP A 172 14.83 0.60 -1.15
N VAL A 173 14.48 0.40 0.13
CA VAL A 173 13.50 -0.61 0.54
C VAL A 173 12.11 -0.15 0.11
N ILE A 174 11.29 -1.09 -0.33
CA ILE A 174 9.96 -0.84 -0.84
C ILE A 174 8.89 -1.53 0.00
N ILE A 175 7.81 -0.79 0.25
CA ILE A 175 6.59 -1.28 0.87
C ILE A 175 5.55 -1.42 -0.25
N LEU A 176 5.03 -2.63 -0.41
CA LEU A 176 3.92 -2.95 -1.28
C LEU A 176 2.66 -3.19 -0.44
N SER A 177 1.48 -2.97 -1.01
CA SER A 177 0.21 -3.29 -0.38
C SER A 177 -0.72 -4.06 -1.31
N ILE A 178 -1.35 -5.11 -0.77
CA ILE A 178 -2.27 -5.98 -1.50
C ILE A 178 -3.51 -6.29 -0.67
N PRO A 179 -4.68 -6.49 -1.32
CA PRO A 179 -5.89 -6.91 -0.66
C PRO A 179 -6.02 -8.44 -0.65
N GLN A 180 -6.52 -8.98 0.45
CA GLN A 180 -6.88 -10.38 0.57
C GLN A 180 -8.17 -10.68 -0.20
N VAL A 181 -8.36 -11.95 -0.57
CA VAL A 181 -9.61 -12.41 -1.20
C VAL A 181 -10.76 -12.17 -0.22
N GLN A 182 -11.74 -11.41 -0.67
CA GLN A 182 -12.90 -11.02 0.13
C GLN A 182 -14.16 -11.04 -0.73
N ASP A 183 -15.28 -11.45 -0.13
CA ASP A 183 -16.58 -11.21 -0.72
C ASP A 183 -16.97 -9.73 -0.66
N LYS A 184 -17.96 -9.35 -1.46
CA LYS A 184 -18.47 -7.98 -1.51
C LYS A 184 -19.06 -7.58 -0.16
N LYS A 185 -18.60 -6.46 0.40
CA LYS A 185 -19.17 -5.83 1.61
C LYS A 185 -20.12 -4.70 1.19
N ALA A 186 -20.64 -3.91 2.14
CA ALA A 186 -21.55 -2.80 1.82
C ALA A 186 -20.82 -1.65 1.08
N ASP A 187 -19.56 -1.46 1.44
CA ASP A 187 -18.66 -0.34 1.15
C ASP A 187 -17.37 -0.77 0.41
N GLU A 188 -17.05 -2.06 0.41
CA GLU A 188 -15.93 -2.65 -0.34
C GLU A 188 -16.39 -3.59 -1.47
N PRO A 189 -15.75 -3.56 -2.66
CA PRO A 189 -16.01 -4.51 -3.73
C PRO A 189 -15.51 -5.92 -3.39
N ARG A 190 -15.89 -6.91 -4.20
CA ARG A 190 -15.35 -8.28 -4.12
C ARG A 190 -13.92 -8.30 -4.68
N VAL A 191 -12.99 -8.91 -3.94
CA VAL A 191 -11.67 -9.29 -4.46
C VAL A 191 -11.70 -10.80 -4.71
N SER A 192 -11.70 -11.19 -5.99
CA SER A 192 -11.62 -12.60 -6.39
C SER A 192 -10.19 -13.12 -6.29
N GLU A 193 -10.01 -14.44 -6.40
CA GLU A 193 -8.66 -15.03 -6.39
C GLU A 193 -7.82 -14.59 -7.60
N LEU A 194 -8.45 -14.45 -8.78
CA LEU A 194 -7.81 -13.88 -9.97
C LEU A 194 -7.45 -12.40 -9.77
N ALA A 195 -8.30 -11.62 -9.10
CA ALA A 195 -8.00 -10.22 -8.79
C ALA A 195 -6.82 -10.11 -7.81
N ARG A 196 -6.77 -10.93 -6.76
CA ARG A 196 -5.61 -10.98 -5.84
C ARG A 196 -4.35 -11.44 -6.57
N GLU A 197 -4.43 -12.47 -7.41
CA GLU A 197 -3.29 -12.91 -8.22
C GLU A 197 -2.79 -11.76 -9.10
N ALA A 198 -3.71 -11.07 -9.79
CA ALA A 198 -3.33 -9.98 -10.68
C ALA A 198 -2.70 -8.81 -9.95
N ILE A 199 -3.29 -8.36 -8.84
CA ILE A 199 -2.74 -7.29 -8.00
C ILE A 199 -1.38 -7.71 -7.45
N PHE A 200 -1.28 -8.83 -6.71
CA PHE A 200 -0.02 -9.21 -6.07
C PHE A 200 1.11 -9.45 -7.08
N THR A 201 0.81 -10.03 -8.24
CA THR A 201 1.82 -10.27 -9.29
C THR A 201 2.29 -8.96 -9.93
N HIS A 202 1.39 -7.99 -10.13
CA HIS A 202 1.70 -6.62 -10.58
C HIS A 202 2.56 -5.88 -9.54
N GLU A 203 2.11 -5.76 -8.29
CA GLU A 203 2.81 -5.07 -7.19
C GLU A 203 4.22 -5.64 -6.94
N ILE A 204 4.37 -6.97 -6.87
CA ILE A 204 5.68 -7.59 -6.62
C ILE A 204 6.66 -7.36 -7.79
N SER A 205 6.16 -7.11 -9.01
CA SER A 205 6.98 -6.74 -10.16
C SER A 205 7.55 -5.32 -10.04
N HIS A 206 6.77 -4.36 -9.49
CA HIS A 206 7.31 -3.05 -9.11
C HIS A 206 8.36 -3.22 -8.02
N GLY A 207 8.06 -4.03 -7.00
CA GLY A 207 9.00 -4.37 -5.93
C GLY A 207 10.36 -4.86 -6.45
N GLU A 208 10.34 -5.77 -7.44
CA GLU A 208 11.55 -6.22 -8.13
C GLU A 208 12.16 -5.11 -9.01
N TYR A 209 11.38 -4.29 -9.72
CA TYR A 209 11.90 -3.19 -10.55
C TYR A 209 12.75 -2.20 -9.75
N TYR A 210 12.27 -1.72 -8.59
CA TYR A 210 13.06 -0.76 -7.81
C TYR A 210 14.26 -1.40 -7.09
N THR A 211 14.12 -2.65 -6.62
CA THR A 211 15.14 -3.28 -5.75
C THR A 211 16.16 -4.16 -6.47
N ASN A 212 15.89 -4.60 -7.70
CA ASN A 212 16.79 -5.39 -8.54
C ASN A 212 17.28 -4.54 -9.74
N PRO A 213 18.43 -3.85 -9.63
CA PRO A 213 18.91 -2.94 -10.67
C PRO A 213 19.29 -3.65 -11.98
N HIS A 214 19.54 -4.97 -11.96
CA HIS A 214 19.74 -5.74 -13.19
C HIS A 214 18.41 -5.94 -13.94
N PHE A 215 17.31 -6.18 -13.21
CA PHE A 215 15.97 -6.28 -13.79
C PHE A 215 15.46 -4.91 -14.29
N ALA A 216 15.68 -3.84 -13.52
CA ALA A 216 15.39 -2.47 -13.95
C ALA A 216 16.08 -2.12 -15.28
N ASN A 217 17.40 -2.37 -15.37
CA ASN A 217 18.17 -2.12 -16.58
C ASN A 217 17.75 -3.02 -17.76
N TYR A 218 17.33 -4.26 -17.49
CA TYR A 218 16.74 -5.11 -18.52
C TYR A 218 15.43 -4.50 -19.06
N CYS A 219 14.52 -4.04 -18.20
CA CYS A 219 13.25 -3.44 -18.63
C CYS A 219 13.46 -2.11 -19.38
N ARG A 220 14.41 -1.26 -18.96
CA ARG A 220 14.83 -0.05 -19.69
C ARG A 220 15.34 -0.40 -21.09
N ALA A 221 16.16 -1.43 -21.23
CA ALA A 221 16.67 -1.90 -22.51
C ALA A 221 15.55 -2.51 -23.39
N PHE A 222 14.63 -3.27 -22.80
CA PHE A 222 13.47 -3.81 -23.51
C PHE A 222 12.58 -2.68 -24.07
N TRP A 223 12.24 -1.70 -23.23
CA TRP A 223 11.45 -0.52 -23.61
C TRP A 223 12.09 0.27 -24.75
N SER A 224 13.40 0.55 -24.67
CA SER A 224 14.09 1.44 -25.61
C SER A 224 14.66 0.76 -26.86
N GLN A 225 14.97 -0.53 -26.80
CA GLN A 225 15.70 -1.25 -27.87
C GLN A 225 14.93 -2.45 -28.45
N THR A 226 13.98 -3.04 -27.71
CA THR A 226 13.22 -4.23 -28.16
C THR A 226 11.83 -3.87 -28.68
N LEU A 227 11.11 -2.99 -27.99
CA LEU A 227 9.86 -2.44 -28.52
C LEU A 227 10.10 -1.49 -29.70
N THR A 228 9.15 -1.46 -30.64
CA THR A 228 9.08 -0.44 -31.69
C THR A 228 8.51 0.88 -31.15
N ASP A 229 8.70 1.99 -31.86
CA ASP A 229 8.03 3.26 -31.51
C ASP A 229 6.51 3.14 -31.53
N ALA A 230 5.94 2.38 -32.46
CA ALA A 230 4.51 2.11 -32.50
C ALA A 230 4.02 1.43 -31.20
N GLN A 231 4.72 0.39 -30.75
CA GLN A 231 4.39 -0.33 -29.51
C GLN A 231 4.59 0.54 -28.27
N ARG A 232 5.66 1.36 -28.21
CA ARG A 232 5.82 2.38 -27.15
C ARG A 232 4.63 3.33 -27.10
N GLN A 233 4.18 3.86 -28.25
CA GLN A 233 3.03 4.76 -28.31
C GLN A 233 1.71 4.09 -27.91
N LEU A 234 1.54 2.78 -28.14
CA LEU A 234 0.39 2.02 -27.65
C LEU A 234 0.41 1.87 -26.12
N PHE A 235 1.57 1.60 -25.52
CA PHE A 235 1.72 1.60 -24.05
C PHE A 235 1.48 2.99 -23.45
N LEU A 236 2.06 4.06 -24.03
CA LEU A 236 1.80 5.44 -23.58
C LEU A 236 0.31 5.79 -23.64
N LYS A 237 -0.37 5.44 -24.74
CA LYS A 237 -1.82 5.63 -24.88
C LYS A 237 -2.61 4.81 -23.86
N PHE A 238 -2.23 3.56 -23.61
CA PHE A 238 -2.86 2.70 -22.61
C PHE A 238 -2.74 3.30 -21.21
N LEU A 239 -1.53 3.69 -20.78
CA LEU A 239 -1.28 4.29 -19.47
C LEU A 239 -1.98 5.66 -19.31
N ALA A 240 -2.00 6.49 -20.36
CA ALA A 240 -2.74 7.76 -20.35
C ALA A 240 -4.25 7.56 -20.11
N ASN A 241 -4.87 6.49 -20.64
CA ASN A 241 -6.28 6.17 -20.37
C ASN A 241 -6.56 5.77 -18.91
N TYR A 242 -5.52 5.42 -18.15
CA TYR A 242 -5.59 5.10 -16.72
C TYR A 242 -5.12 6.28 -15.84
N ASN A 243 -4.80 7.43 -16.45
CA ASN A 243 -4.38 8.71 -15.86
C ASN A 243 -2.92 8.78 -15.35
N TYR A 244 -2.05 7.85 -15.75
CA TYR A 244 -0.61 7.91 -15.41
C TYR A 244 0.11 9.12 -16.06
N ALA A 245 1.16 9.62 -15.39
CA ALA A 245 1.99 10.73 -15.85
C ALA A 245 2.97 10.32 -16.98
N VAL A 246 2.48 10.28 -18.22
CA VAL A 246 3.20 9.74 -19.41
C VAL A 246 4.38 10.59 -19.93
N ASP A 247 4.90 11.51 -19.13
CA ASP A 247 6.20 12.18 -19.29
C ASP A 247 7.30 11.58 -18.38
N GLN A 248 6.93 10.86 -17.32
CA GLN A 248 7.86 10.23 -16.37
C GLN A 248 8.42 8.90 -16.90
N GLY A 249 9.54 8.98 -17.64
CA GLY A 249 10.13 7.85 -18.36
C GLY A 249 10.42 6.59 -17.54
N GLU A 250 10.79 6.72 -16.26
CA GLU A 250 11.03 5.56 -15.37
C GLU A 250 9.74 4.86 -14.95
N MET A 251 8.69 5.61 -14.62
CA MET A 251 7.37 5.06 -14.28
C MET A 251 6.80 4.29 -15.48
N ILE A 252 6.90 4.84 -16.70
CA ILE A 252 6.43 4.17 -17.92
C ILE A 252 7.10 2.80 -18.13
N VAL A 253 8.41 2.68 -17.84
CA VAL A 253 9.13 1.41 -17.95
C VAL A 253 8.68 0.41 -16.88
N ASN A 254 8.50 0.87 -15.64
CA ASN A 254 8.01 0.06 -14.52
C ASN A 254 6.58 -0.45 -14.76
N GLU A 255 5.70 0.41 -15.24
CA GLU A 255 4.32 0.06 -15.59
C GLU A 255 4.24 -0.87 -16.81
N MET A 256 5.02 -0.60 -17.87
CA MET A 256 5.03 -1.44 -19.06
C MET A 256 5.43 -2.88 -18.74
N GLN A 257 6.45 -3.11 -17.89
CA GLN A 257 6.85 -4.47 -17.53
C GLN A 257 5.79 -5.17 -16.65
N ALA A 258 5.16 -4.41 -15.73
CA ALA A 258 4.12 -4.92 -14.84
C ALA A 258 2.90 -5.37 -15.64
N TYR A 259 2.38 -4.50 -16.51
CA TYR A 259 1.24 -4.85 -17.37
C TYR A 259 1.57 -5.95 -18.38
N LEU A 260 2.70 -5.87 -19.09
CA LEU A 260 3.05 -6.84 -20.13
C LEU A 260 3.17 -8.28 -19.57
N MET A 261 3.89 -8.45 -18.46
CA MET A 261 4.31 -9.77 -17.95
C MET A 261 3.57 -10.24 -16.71
N PHE A 262 3.06 -9.32 -15.90
CA PHE A 262 2.66 -9.58 -14.52
C PHE A 262 1.20 -9.19 -14.18
N THR A 263 0.45 -8.62 -15.13
CA THR A 263 -1.00 -8.39 -15.02
C THR A 263 -1.80 -9.45 -15.82
N PRO A 264 -2.18 -10.59 -15.19
CA PRO A 264 -2.87 -11.70 -15.84
C PRO A 264 -4.38 -11.52 -16.08
N ASP A 265 -5.03 -10.57 -15.41
CA ASP A 265 -6.47 -10.34 -15.54
C ASP A 265 -6.80 -9.58 -16.83
N PRO A 266 -7.58 -10.16 -17.78
CA PRO A 266 -7.99 -9.48 -19.01
C PRO A 266 -8.83 -8.22 -18.79
N LEU A 267 -9.51 -8.12 -17.63
CA LEU A 267 -10.24 -6.92 -17.23
C LEU A 267 -9.30 -5.78 -16.80
N SER A 268 -8.07 -6.06 -16.39
CA SER A 268 -7.02 -5.07 -16.16
C SER A 268 -6.18 -4.81 -17.42
N PHE A 269 -5.67 -5.85 -18.09
CA PHE A 269 -4.82 -5.72 -19.28
C PHE A 269 -4.97 -6.90 -20.26
N SER A 270 -5.04 -6.58 -21.56
CA SER A 270 -5.26 -7.54 -22.66
C SER A 270 -4.92 -6.88 -24.01
N ALA A 271 -4.76 -7.66 -25.08
CA ALA A 271 -4.39 -7.11 -26.40
C ALA A 271 -5.40 -6.07 -26.90
N SER A 272 -6.70 -6.33 -26.68
CA SER A 272 -7.79 -5.39 -26.96
C SER A 272 -7.67 -4.06 -26.22
N ARG A 273 -7.19 -4.06 -24.96
CA ARG A 273 -6.95 -2.83 -24.17
C ARG A 273 -5.71 -2.05 -24.65
N LEU A 274 -4.66 -2.75 -25.07
CA LEU A 274 -3.45 -2.15 -25.63
C LEU A 274 -3.67 -1.66 -27.09
N GLY A 275 -4.63 -2.25 -27.81
CA GLY A 275 -4.95 -1.92 -29.20
C GLY A 275 -4.22 -2.80 -30.24
N VAL A 276 -3.82 -4.02 -29.87
CA VAL A 276 -3.09 -4.99 -30.71
C VAL A 276 -3.86 -6.30 -30.87
N THR A 277 -3.36 -7.23 -31.68
CA THR A 277 -3.85 -8.62 -31.71
C THR A 277 -3.24 -9.44 -30.57
N GLU A 278 -3.89 -10.52 -30.14
CA GLU A 278 -3.32 -11.43 -29.14
C GLU A 278 -1.99 -12.05 -29.62
N GLU A 279 -1.82 -12.27 -30.93
CA GLU A 279 -0.56 -12.72 -31.54
C GLU A 279 0.56 -11.68 -31.42
N GLU A 280 0.26 -10.38 -31.51
CA GLU A 280 1.25 -9.32 -31.30
C GLU A 280 1.59 -9.13 -29.82
N LEU A 281 0.60 -9.20 -28.93
CA LEU A 281 0.84 -9.15 -27.49
C LEU A 281 1.72 -10.35 -27.03
N GLU A 282 1.43 -11.55 -27.51
CA GLU A 282 2.24 -12.73 -27.16
C GLU A 282 3.66 -12.62 -27.74
N LYS A 283 3.85 -12.09 -28.95
CA LYS A 283 5.21 -11.81 -29.48
C LYS A 283 5.99 -10.84 -28.60
N MET A 284 5.35 -9.84 -27.98
CA MET A 284 6.02 -8.95 -27.03
C MET A 284 6.41 -9.69 -25.73
N ARG A 285 5.55 -10.58 -25.22
CA ARG A 285 5.87 -11.45 -24.06
C ARG A 285 6.98 -12.46 -24.36
N GLU A 286 6.92 -13.12 -25.52
CA GLU A 286 7.97 -14.03 -26.00
C GLU A 286 9.32 -13.30 -26.13
N ALA A 287 9.33 -12.08 -26.68
CA ALA A 287 10.55 -11.27 -26.77
C ALA A 287 11.13 -10.95 -25.39
N PHE A 288 10.27 -10.58 -24.42
CA PHE A 288 10.67 -10.33 -23.04
C PHE A 288 11.26 -11.60 -22.39
N ARG A 289 10.54 -12.73 -22.42
CA ARG A 289 11.05 -14.03 -21.91
C ARG A 289 12.37 -14.44 -22.56
N LYS A 290 12.47 -14.30 -23.90
CA LYS A 290 13.65 -14.69 -24.69
C LYS A 290 14.90 -13.90 -24.32
N GLY A 291 14.75 -12.65 -23.90
CA GLY A 291 15.86 -11.83 -23.39
C GLY A 291 16.38 -12.27 -22.02
N LYS A 292 15.72 -13.21 -21.33
CA LYS A 292 16.08 -13.74 -20.00
C LYS A 292 16.21 -12.63 -18.95
N PRO A 293 15.12 -11.91 -18.62
CA PRO A 293 15.09 -10.93 -17.54
C PRO A 293 15.69 -11.53 -16.25
N PRO A 294 16.60 -10.82 -15.57
CA PRO A 294 17.34 -11.35 -14.42
C PRO A 294 16.51 -11.27 -13.13
N THR A 295 15.33 -11.90 -13.12
CA THR A 295 14.40 -11.98 -11.99
C THR A 295 14.11 -13.44 -11.60
N ARG A 296 13.55 -13.63 -10.41
CA ARG A 296 12.99 -14.91 -9.92
C ARG A 296 11.46 -14.95 -9.92
N LEU A 297 10.80 -13.86 -10.30
CA LEU A 297 9.33 -13.79 -10.37
C LEU A 297 8.78 -14.72 -11.47
N PRO A 298 7.56 -15.27 -11.31
CA PRO A 298 6.93 -16.10 -12.32
C PRO A 298 6.49 -15.28 -13.53
N LEU A 299 7.29 -15.34 -14.60
CA LEU A 299 6.97 -14.76 -15.91
C LEU A 299 5.84 -15.57 -16.58
N ARG A 300 4.90 -14.87 -17.22
CA ARG A 300 3.87 -15.47 -18.07
C ARG A 300 4.21 -15.36 -19.55
#